data_AF-A0A3L7BY40-F1
#
_entry.id   AF-A0A3L7BY40-F1
#
_cell.length_a   1.000
_cell.length_b   1.000
_cell.length_c   1.000
_cell.angle_alpha   90.00
_cell.angle_beta   90.00
_cell.angle_gamma   90.00
#
_symmetry.space_group_name_H-M   'P 1'
#
loop_
_entity.id
_entity.type
_entity.pdbx_description
1 polymer ?
#
loop_
_entity_poly.entity_id
_entity_poly.type
_entity_poly.pdbx_seq_one_letter_code
_entity_poly.pdbx_strand_id
1 'polypeptide(L)'
;MRRLLAVTVLVAALSAGAGCATDRSGGEGPGTTGGSGSAAGTGGTPTGTPVGGGASGDNTEQVCAAAQQAGTTALQTYVAEVGQMIAASGVGDSATAEAARKRAEAALTGWRAALREQSARAADPQLKTLLTDIGTEVAALGADVESIDETELDRLQQRLDQLCAG
;
A
#
# COMPACT_ATOMS: atom_id res chain seq x y z
N MET A 1 9.39 13.08 -40.38
CA MET A 1 9.68 14.45 -39.86
C MET A 1 9.41 14.42 -38.36
N ARG A 2 10.40 14.05 -37.54
CA ARG A 2 11.22 14.99 -36.74
C ARG A 2 10.38 16.03 -35.98
N ARG A 3 10.07 15.73 -34.72
CA ARG A 3 10.24 16.59 -33.51
C ARG A 3 10.30 15.63 -32.29
N LEU A 4 11.48 15.10 -31.91
CA LEU A 4 12.41 15.63 -30.89
C LEU A 4 11.67 15.93 -29.56
N LEU A 5 11.67 14.99 -28.61
CA LEU A 5 12.61 14.90 -27.47
C LEU A 5 12.55 16.10 -26.52
N ALA A 6 11.94 15.90 -25.36
CA ALA A 6 12.26 16.61 -24.13
C ALA A 6 11.98 15.69 -22.92
N VAL A 7 12.92 14.79 -22.69
CA VAL A 7 13.03 14.00 -21.46
C VAL A 7 13.69 14.92 -20.43
N THR A 8 12.92 15.44 -19.48
CA THR A 8 13.45 16.07 -18.26
C THR A 8 13.46 15.03 -17.16
N VAL A 9 14.59 14.33 -17.03
CA VAL A 9 14.96 13.63 -15.80
C VAL A 9 15.27 14.71 -14.77
N LEU A 10 14.43 14.85 -13.75
CA LEU A 10 14.79 15.54 -12.52
C LEU A 10 14.77 14.52 -11.38
N VAL A 11 15.91 13.85 -11.22
CA VAL A 11 16.26 13.18 -9.96
C VAL A 11 16.57 14.29 -8.96
N ALA A 12 15.67 14.52 -8.03
CA ALA A 12 15.96 15.29 -6.82
C ALA A 12 15.85 14.35 -5.62
N ALA A 13 17.02 13.98 -5.11
CA ALA A 13 17.18 13.33 -3.83
C ALA A 13 16.51 14.15 -2.72
N LEU A 14 15.63 13.52 -1.95
CA LEU A 14 15.33 13.95 -0.59
C LEU A 14 15.45 12.75 0.35
N SER A 15 16.69 12.50 0.75
CA SER A 15 17.03 11.81 1.99
C SER A 15 17.57 12.86 2.94
N ALA A 16 16.74 13.31 3.89
CA ALA A 16 17.16 13.91 5.17
C ALA A 16 15.93 14.34 5.98
N GLY A 17 15.82 13.89 7.23
CA GLY A 17 14.98 14.55 8.23
C GLY A 17 14.34 13.67 9.29
N ALA A 18 15.14 13.05 10.15
CA ALA A 18 14.70 12.77 11.51
C ALA A 18 14.52 14.11 12.26
N GLY A 19 13.39 14.30 12.94
CA GLY A 19 13.13 15.52 13.70
C GLY A 19 11.87 15.42 14.54
N CYS A 20 12.02 14.91 15.77
CA CYS A 20 11.08 15.19 16.86
C CYS A 20 11.02 16.71 17.10
N ALA A 21 9.81 17.28 17.13
CA ALA A 21 9.57 18.52 17.83
C ALA A 21 8.18 18.45 18.47
N THR A 22 8.18 18.23 19.78
CA THR A 22 7.07 18.61 20.65
C THR A 22 6.98 20.13 20.58
N ASP A 23 5.80 20.69 20.34
CA ASP A 23 5.55 22.06 20.79
C ASP A 23 4.10 22.22 21.26
N ARG A 24 4.01 22.89 22.39
CA ARG A 24 2.91 23.00 23.32
C ARG A 24 2.40 24.42 23.14
N SER A 25 1.20 24.57 22.58
CA SER A 25 0.49 25.85 22.66
C SER A 25 -0.57 25.77 23.74
N GLY A 26 -0.34 26.50 24.83
CA GLY A 26 -1.32 26.83 25.85
C GLY A 26 -1.95 28.21 25.60
N GLY A 27 -3.09 28.44 26.27
CA GLY A 27 -3.84 29.70 26.33
C GLY A 27 -4.99 29.75 25.32
N GLU A 28 -6.24 30.08 25.63
CA GLU A 28 -6.91 30.75 26.75
C GLU A 28 -8.38 30.29 26.82
N GLY A 29 -9.04 30.41 27.99
CA GLY A 29 -10.49 30.11 28.19
C GLY A 29 -11.44 31.16 27.54
N PRO A 30 -12.74 31.31 27.92
CA PRO A 30 -13.48 30.73 29.07
C PRO A 30 -14.94 30.26 28.79
N GLY A 31 -15.55 29.49 29.73
CA GLY A 31 -17.01 29.23 29.84
C GLY A 31 -17.60 28.35 28.72
N THR A 32 -18.67 27.56 28.87
CA THR A 32 -19.86 27.62 29.72
C THR A 32 -20.56 26.25 29.71
N THR A 33 -21.14 25.86 30.85
CA THR A 33 -22.39 25.08 31.02
C THR A 33 -22.76 23.94 30.05
N GLY A 34 -22.80 22.72 30.60
CA GLY A 34 -24.00 21.87 30.70
C GLY A 34 -24.80 21.55 29.44
N GLY A 35 -24.89 20.25 29.12
CA GLY A 35 -25.88 19.75 28.17
C GLY A 35 -25.81 18.24 28.00
N SER A 36 -26.50 17.51 28.87
CA SER A 36 -26.91 16.14 28.60
C SER A 36 -27.79 16.14 27.34
N GLY A 37 -27.38 15.40 26.32
CA GLY A 37 -28.13 15.25 25.09
C GLY A 37 -27.91 13.86 24.52
N SER A 38 -28.62 12.86 25.07
CA SER A 38 -28.91 11.64 24.32
C SER A 38 -29.81 12.02 23.14
N ALA A 39 -29.29 11.89 21.92
CA ALA A 39 -30.10 11.82 20.72
C ALA A 39 -29.65 10.57 19.95
N ALA A 40 -30.49 9.54 20.01
CA ALA A 40 -30.45 8.42 19.09
C ALA A 40 -30.77 8.94 17.69
N GLY A 41 -29.79 8.85 16.79
CA GLY A 41 -29.95 9.04 15.36
C GLY A 41 -29.68 7.71 14.67
N THR A 42 -30.75 6.97 14.37
CA THR A 42 -30.72 5.80 13.50
C THR A 42 -30.51 6.27 12.06
N GLY A 43 -29.30 6.11 11.54
CA GLY A 43 -28.95 6.40 10.15
C GLY A 43 -27.69 5.64 9.78
N GLY A 44 -27.83 4.65 8.91
CA GLY A 44 -26.84 3.61 8.63
C GLY A 44 -25.42 4.13 8.36
N THR A 45 -24.47 3.57 9.10
CA THR A 45 -23.03 3.76 8.92
C THR A 45 -22.44 2.42 8.50
N PRO A 46 -21.56 2.35 7.49
CA PRO A 46 -20.82 1.13 7.22
C PRO A 46 -20.01 0.75 8.47
N THR A 47 -20.00 -0.54 8.76
CA THR A 47 -19.23 -1.21 9.81
C THR A 47 -17.74 -0.91 9.67
N GLY A 48 -17.31 0.24 10.17
CA GLY A 48 -15.91 0.60 10.39
C GLY A 48 -15.64 0.59 11.88
N THR A 49 -15.29 -0.58 12.42
CA THR A 49 -14.80 -0.74 13.78
C THR A 49 -13.63 0.24 14.01
N PRO A 50 -13.54 0.90 15.18
CA PRO A 50 -12.47 1.86 15.45
C PRO A 50 -11.08 1.24 15.24
N VAL A 51 -10.28 1.91 14.41
CA VAL A 51 -8.82 1.87 14.42
C VAL A 51 -8.36 2.34 15.80
N GLY A 52 -7.60 1.51 16.51
CA GLY A 52 -7.00 1.87 17.79
C GLY A 52 -7.27 0.85 18.88
N GLY A 53 -6.40 -0.14 18.96
CA GLY A 53 -6.40 -1.14 20.02
C GLY A 53 -5.15 -1.98 19.90
N GLY A 54 -3.99 -1.36 20.12
CA GLY A 54 -2.70 -2.01 20.05
C GLY A 54 -2.66 -3.24 20.95
N ALA A 55 -2.77 -4.42 20.33
CA ALA A 55 -2.08 -5.57 20.86
C ALA A 55 -0.62 -5.36 20.48
N SER A 56 0.22 -5.12 21.48
CA SER A 56 1.64 -5.42 21.38
C SER A 56 1.77 -6.93 21.19
N GLY A 57 1.41 -7.42 20.00
CA GLY A 57 1.89 -8.68 19.51
C GLY A 57 3.38 -8.49 19.34
N ASP A 58 4.17 -9.26 20.06
CA ASP A 58 5.62 -9.09 20.17
C ASP A 58 6.36 -9.09 18.81
N ASN A 59 5.66 -9.39 17.71
CA ASN A 59 6.16 -9.38 16.35
C ASN A 59 5.37 -8.52 15.34
N THR A 60 4.40 -7.70 15.77
CA THR A 60 3.58 -6.87 14.86
C THR A 60 4.45 -5.99 13.96
N GLU A 61 5.39 -5.23 14.54
CA GLU A 61 6.31 -4.37 13.77
C GLU A 61 7.15 -5.16 12.76
N GLN A 62 7.67 -6.32 13.16
CA GLN A 62 8.51 -7.16 12.30
C GLN A 62 7.71 -7.72 11.11
N VAL A 63 6.50 -8.19 11.37
CA VAL A 63 5.59 -8.72 10.32
C VAL A 63 5.18 -7.62 9.36
N CYS A 64 4.86 -6.44 9.88
CA CYS A 64 4.55 -5.24 9.12
C CYS A 64 5.70 -4.82 8.21
N ALA A 65 6.91 -4.68 8.75
CA ALA A 65 8.11 -4.32 7.98
C ALA A 65 8.40 -5.33 6.86
N ALA A 66 8.28 -6.63 7.15
CA ALA A 66 8.49 -7.67 6.15
C ALA A 66 7.43 -7.63 5.02
N ALA A 67 6.16 -7.42 5.38
CA ALA A 67 5.07 -7.29 4.41
C ALA A 67 5.25 -6.04 3.51
N GLN A 68 5.65 -4.91 4.08
CA GLN A 68 5.95 -3.67 3.34
C GLN A 68 7.13 -3.81 2.40
N GLN A 69 8.22 -4.43 2.86
CA GLN A 69 9.40 -4.66 2.04
C GLN A 69 9.06 -5.59 0.85
N ALA A 70 8.29 -6.65 1.10
CA ALA A 70 7.81 -7.54 0.04
C ALA A 70 6.93 -6.79 -0.97
N GLY A 71 5.99 -5.96 -0.50
CA GLY A 71 5.15 -5.15 -1.37
C GLY A 71 5.94 -4.16 -2.22
N THR A 72 6.83 -3.39 -1.60
CA THR A 72 7.70 -2.43 -2.30
C THR A 72 8.52 -3.10 -3.41
N THR A 73 9.14 -4.24 -3.09
CA THR A 73 9.95 -5.01 -4.04
C THR A 73 9.11 -5.53 -5.21
N ALA A 74 7.92 -6.07 -4.91
CA ALA A 74 7.03 -6.61 -5.92
C ALA A 74 6.47 -5.52 -6.84
N LEU A 75 6.06 -4.37 -6.29
CA LEU A 75 5.54 -3.24 -7.07
C LEU A 75 6.61 -2.63 -7.97
N GLN A 76 7.84 -2.45 -7.47
CA GLN A 76 8.97 -1.99 -8.30
C GLN A 76 9.26 -2.95 -9.46
N THR A 77 9.23 -4.26 -9.19
CA THR A 77 9.43 -5.28 -10.21
C THR A 77 8.28 -5.26 -11.23
N TYR A 78 7.04 -5.21 -10.75
CA TYR A 78 5.85 -5.15 -11.60
C TYR A 78 5.91 -3.95 -12.56
N VAL A 79 6.15 -2.73 -12.05
CA VAL A 79 6.25 -1.51 -12.88
C VAL A 79 7.39 -1.61 -13.89
N ALA A 80 8.56 -2.12 -13.49
CA ALA A 80 9.70 -2.29 -14.39
C ALA A 80 9.36 -3.26 -15.55
N GLU A 81 8.70 -4.37 -15.25
CA GLU A 81 8.31 -5.37 -16.24
C GLU A 81 7.18 -4.87 -17.15
N VAL A 82 6.21 -4.12 -16.63
CA VAL A 82 5.18 -3.45 -17.45
C VAL A 82 5.82 -2.46 -18.42
N GLY A 83 6.78 -1.65 -17.97
CA GLY A 83 7.54 -0.75 -18.84
C GLY A 83 8.30 -1.50 -19.95
N GLN A 84 8.90 -2.65 -19.63
CA GLN A 84 9.55 -3.51 -20.62
C GLN A 84 8.55 -4.11 -21.61
N MET A 85 7.37 -4.53 -21.16
CA MET A 85 6.31 -5.06 -22.03
C MET A 85 5.85 -4.01 -23.04
N ILE A 86 5.64 -2.77 -22.60
CA ILE A 86 5.24 -1.65 -23.47
C ILE A 86 6.33 -1.34 -24.49
N ALA A 87 7.60 -1.26 -24.05
CA ALA A 87 8.73 -1.00 -24.94
C ALA A 87 8.90 -2.09 -26.01
N ALA A 88 8.78 -3.37 -25.63
CA ALA A 88 8.85 -4.50 -26.55
C ALA A 88 7.70 -4.51 -27.55
N SER A 89 6.48 -4.25 -27.09
CA SER A 89 5.30 -4.09 -27.96
C SER A 89 5.47 -2.97 -28.98
N GLY A 90 6.07 -1.84 -28.58
CA GLY A 90 6.34 -0.70 -29.45
C GLY A 90 7.30 -0.98 -30.61
N VAL A 91 8.12 -2.02 -30.52
CA VAL A 91 9.02 -2.47 -31.59
C VAL A 91 8.59 -3.79 -32.23
N GLY A 92 7.43 -4.34 -31.84
CA GLY A 92 6.87 -5.58 -32.39
C GLY A 92 7.49 -6.87 -31.84
N ASP A 93 8.21 -6.81 -30.72
CA ASP A 93 8.79 -7.99 -30.06
C ASP A 93 7.78 -8.61 -29.08
N SER A 94 6.88 -9.44 -29.61
CA SER A 94 5.84 -10.10 -28.81
C SER A 94 6.40 -11.09 -27.79
N ALA A 95 7.55 -11.70 -28.06
CA ALA A 95 8.16 -12.69 -27.16
C ALA A 95 8.70 -12.01 -25.90
N THR A 96 9.41 -10.89 -26.05
CA THR A 96 9.87 -10.10 -24.91
C THR A 96 8.70 -9.48 -24.15
N ALA A 97 7.66 -9.01 -24.85
CA ALA A 97 6.46 -8.48 -24.20
C ALA A 97 5.76 -9.54 -23.32
N GLU A 98 5.57 -10.75 -23.84
CA GLU A 98 4.98 -11.86 -23.07
C GLU A 98 5.87 -12.29 -21.89
N ALA A 99 7.19 -12.35 -22.08
CA ALA A 99 8.11 -12.69 -21.01
C ALA A 99 8.11 -11.65 -19.88
N ALA A 100 7.99 -10.36 -20.22
CA ALA A 100 7.87 -9.29 -19.25
C ALA A 100 6.53 -9.37 -18.50
N ARG A 101 5.40 -9.60 -19.20
CA ARG A 101 4.09 -9.84 -18.56
C ARG A 101 4.15 -10.96 -17.53
N LYS A 102 4.71 -12.13 -17.89
CA LYS A 102 4.86 -13.27 -16.98
C LYS A 102 5.71 -12.93 -15.75
N ARG A 103 6.76 -12.10 -15.90
CA ARG A 103 7.58 -11.65 -14.77
C ARG A 103 6.82 -10.69 -13.85
N ALA A 104 5.99 -9.81 -14.41
CA ALA A 104 5.10 -8.95 -13.65
C ALA A 104 4.09 -9.76 -12.81
N GLU A 105 3.43 -10.75 -13.43
CA GLU A 105 2.51 -11.68 -12.75
C GLU A 105 3.21 -12.50 -11.66
N ALA A 106 4.45 -12.94 -11.93
CA ALA A 106 5.27 -13.67 -10.97
C ALA A 106 5.63 -12.80 -9.75
N ALA A 107 5.89 -11.51 -9.94
CA ALA A 107 6.15 -10.58 -8.84
C ALA A 107 4.94 -10.45 -7.90
N LEU A 108 3.74 -10.25 -8.45
CA LEU A 108 2.50 -10.19 -7.67
C LEU A 108 2.20 -11.54 -6.96
N THR A 109 2.48 -12.65 -7.64
CA THR A 109 2.35 -13.99 -7.03
C THR A 109 3.32 -14.20 -5.87
N GLY A 110 4.57 -13.76 -6.01
CA GLY A 110 5.57 -13.78 -4.94
C GLY A 110 5.14 -12.93 -3.74
N TRP A 111 4.59 -11.75 -3.99
CA TRP A 111 4.08 -10.89 -2.93
C TRP A 111 2.93 -11.53 -2.15
N ARG A 112 1.97 -12.16 -2.83
CA ARG A 112 0.89 -12.92 -2.16
C ARG A 112 1.41 -14.04 -1.28
N ALA A 113 2.43 -14.75 -1.74
CA ALA A 113 3.06 -15.79 -0.93
C ALA A 113 3.69 -15.20 0.33
N ALA A 114 4.39 -14.07 0.21
CA ALA A 114 4.96 -13.35 1.35
C ALA A 114 3.88 -12.86 2.33
N LEU A 115 2.78 -12.27 1.85
CA LEU A 115 1.67 -11.83 2.70
C LEU A 115 1.03 -12.99 3.48
N ARG A 116 0.84 -14.14 2.83
CA ARG A 116 0.33 -15.36 3.50
C ARG A 116 1.29 -15.86 4.56
N GLU A 117 2.59 -15.86 4.28
CA GLU A 117 3.61 -16.25 5.24
C GLU A 117 3.65 -15.29 6.44
N GLN A 118 3.57 -13.98 6.21
CA GLN A 118 3.51 -12.97 7.26
C GLN A 118 2.23 -13.07 8.09
N SER A 119 1.07 -13.31 7.45
CA SER A 119 -0.19 -13.57 8.15
C SER A 119 -0.09 -14.80 9.07
N ALA A 120 0.53 -15.89 8.60
CA ALA A 120 0.73 -17.07 9.43
C ALA A 120 1.62 -16.79 10.68
N ARG A 121 2.56 -15.85 10.55
CA ARG A 121 3.50 -15.48 11.63
C ARG A 121 2.94 -14.44 12.60
N ALA A 122 2.02 -13.58 12.18
CA ALA A 122 1.45 -12.55 13.04
C ALA A 122 0.88 -13.13 14.35
N ALA A 123 1.13 -12.49 15.49
CA ALA A 123 0.45 -12.82 16.73
C ALA A 123 -0.94 -12.14 16.80
N ASP A 124 -1.04 -10.93 16.27
CA ASP A 124 -2.26 -10.12 16.28
C ASP A 124 -3.31 -10.64 15.27
N PRO A 125 -4.53 -11.00 15.70
CA PRO A 125 -5.58 -11.49 14.81
C PRO A 125 -6.08 -10.46 13.77
N GLN A 126 -6.07 -9.17 14.08
CA GLN A 126 -6.51 -8.14 13.13
C GLN A 126 -5.51 -8.01 11.98
N LEU A 127 -4.22 -8.05 12.29
CA LEU A 127 -3.12 -8.08 11.32
C LEU A 127 -3.21 -9.32 10.42
N LYS A 128 -3.54 -10.49 10.97
CA LYS A 128 -3.75 -11.71 10.17
C LYS A 128 -4.81 -11.53 9.10
N THR A 129 -5.98 -11.05 9.51
CA THR A 129 -7.12 -10.82 8.61
C THR A 129 -6.71 -9.82 7.54
N LEU A 130 -6.12 -8.70 7.93
CA LEU A 130 -5.76 -7.64 6.99
C LEU A 130 -4.70 -8.07 5.98
N LEU A 131 -3.66 -8.81 6.38
CA LEU A 131 -2.68 -9.39 5.45
C LEU A 131 -3.31 -10.41 4.49
N THR A 132 -4.33 -11.14 4.93
CA THR A 132 -5.09 -12.08 4.10
C THR A 132 -5.96 -11.35 3.07
N ASP A 133 -6.63 -10.27 3.49
CA ASP A 133 -7.47 -9.45 2.61
C ASP A 133 -6.62 -8.81 1.50
N ILE A 134 -5.47 -8.23 1.85
CA ILE A 134 -4.52 -7.68 0.87
C ILE A 134 -4.02 -8.78 -0.08
N GLY A 135 -3.68 -9.96 0.44
CA GLY A 135 -3.27 -11.08 -0.41
C GLY A 135 -4.34 -11.51 -1.42
N THR A 136 -5.63 -11.31 -1.09
CA THR A 136 -6.76 -11.56 -1.97
C THR A 136 -6.91 -10.46 -3.02
N GLU A 137 -6.74 -9.20 -2.63
CA GLU A 137 -6.76 -8.05 -3.55
C GLU A 137 -5.62 -8.14 -4.58
N VAL A 138 -4.40 -8.47 -4.15
CA VAL A 138 -3.27 -8.70 -5.07
C VAL A 138 -3.53 -9.89 -6.00
N ALA A 139 -4.36 -10.86 -5.59
CA ALA A 139 -4.69 -12.01 -6.44
C ALA A 139 -5.64 -11.62 -7.56
N ALA A 140 -6.57 -10.70 -7.29
CA ALA A 140 -7.45 -10.13 -8.30
C ALA A 140 -6.65 -9.33 -9.33
N LEU A 141 -5.70 -8.51 -8.88
CA LEU A 141 -4.80 -7.77 -9.78
C LEU A 141 -4.03 -8.72 -10.71
N GLY A 142 -3.33 -9.70 -10.16
CA GLY A 142 -2.50 -10.61 -10.97
C GLY A 142 -3.28 -11.47 -11.98
N ALA A 143 -4.61 -11.58 -11.85
CA ALA A 143 -5.46 -12.29 -12.81
C ALA A 143 -5.80 -11.44 -14.04
N ASP A 144 -5.81 -10.11 -13.91
CA ASP A 144 -6.22 -9.18 -14.97
C ASP A 144 -5.17 -8.07 -15.19
N VAL A 145 -3.93 -8.45 -15.52
CA VAL A 145 -2.81 -7.51 -15.74
C VAL A 145 -3.08 -6.45 -16.83
N GLU A 146 -3.91 -6.77 -17.82
CA GLU A 146 -4.35 -5.82 -18.85
C GLU A 146 -5.40 -4.80 -18.34
N SER A 147 -5.96 -5.00 -17.15
CA SER A 147 -6.93 -4.09 -16.52
C SER A 147 -6.38 -3.32 -15.31
N ILE A 148 -5.14 -3.58 -14.90
CA ILE A 148 -4.52 -2.92 -13.75
C ILE A 148 -4.22 -1.46 -14.11
N ASP A 149 -5.00 -0.55 -13.56
CA ASP A 149 -4.71 0.88 -13.55
C ASP A 149 -3.73 1.23 -12.40
N GLU A 150 -2.77 2.13 -12.66
CA GLU A 150 -1.75 2.60 -11.69
C GLU A 150 -2.34 3.05 -10.34
N THR A 151 -3.58 3.57 -10.36
CA THR A 151 -4.35 3.98 -9.17
C THR A 151 -4.69 2.84 -8.20
N GLU A 152 -4.84 1.60 -8.67
CA GLU A 152 -5.11 0.47 -7.77
C GLU A 152 -3.86 0.05 -6.98
N LEU A 153 -2.68 0.12 -7.60
CA LEU A 153 -1.41 -0.16 -6.94
C LEU A 153 -1.12 0.86 -5.83
N ASP A 154 -1.31 2.16 -6.10
CA ASP A 154 -1.09 3.23 -5.12
C ASP A 154 -2.03 3.09 -3.91
N ARG A 155 -3.28 2.69 -4.14
CA ARG A 155 -4.25 2.44 -3.07
C ARG A 155 -3.83 1.28 -2.16
N LEU A 156 -3.30 0.21 -2.75
CA LEU A 156 -2.77 -0.95 -2.01
C LEU A 156 -1.57 -0.57 -1.16
N GLN A 157 -0.68 0.27 -1.70
CA GLN A 157 0.49 0.77 -0.99
C GLN A 157 0.10 1.69 0.18
N GLN A 158 -0.85 2.62 -0.02
CA GLN A 158 -1.39 3.47 1.06
C GLN A 158 -2.04 2.67 2.20
N ARG A 159 -2.75 1.58 1.89
CA ARG A 159 -3.31 0.71 2.93
C ARG A 159 -2.24 -0.02 3.71
N LEU A 160 -1.15 -0.42 3.05
CA LEU A 160 0.02 -1.02 3.68
C LEU A 160 0.81 -0.03 4.56
N ASP A 161 0.83 1.25 4.20
CA ASP A 161 1.44 2.28 5.03
C ASP A 161 0.58 2.61 6.26
N GLN A 162 -0.74 2.73 6.11
CA GLN A 162 -1.67 2.89 7.25
C GLN A 162 -1.60 1.71 8.22
N LEU A 163 -1.33 0.51 7.71
CA LEU A 163 -1.15 -0.73 8.46
C LEU A 163 0.02 -0.70 9.46
N CYS A 164 1.07 0.05 9.13
CA CYS A 164 2.34 0.00 9.87
C CYS A 164 2.73 1.35 10.46
N ALA A 165 1.85 2.35 10.40
CA ALA A 165 2.01 3.64 11.05
C ALA A 165 1.62 3.63 12.56
N GLY A 166 1.40 2.43 13.12
CA GLY A 166 1.07 2.22 14.53
C GLY A 166 2.28 2.22 15.44
#